data_AF-A0A966Y8S7-F1
#
_entry.id   AF-A0A966Y8S7-F1
#
_cell.length_a   1.000
_cell.length_b   1.000
_cell.length_c   1.000
_cell.angle_alpha   90.00
_cell.angle_beta   90.00
_cell.angle_gamma   90.00
#
_symmetry.space_group_name_H-M   'P 1'
#
loop_
_entity.id
_entity.type
_entity.pdbx_description
1 polymer ?
#
loop_
_entity_poly.entity_id
_entity_poly.type
_entity_poly.pdbx_seq_one_letter_code
_entity_poly.pdbx_strand_id
1 'polypeptide(L)'
;MFGASITAAPVHSATQCDHLGALLADPMAVSAPVAFDAIDANALISACTIALQRDRIDKARYLLQRARGYLRAGRADQAMQDIRAAHDLEYPAATFALATAYFLGDDVPQDFEQARVLFEHSYERGVTWSAKGLSMLYENEFFEGYDPAKSADWLMKFER
;
A
#
# COMPACT_ATOMS: atom_id res chain seq x y z
N MET A 1 -2.25 15.21 -42.31
CA MET A 1 -3.29 14.78 -41.36
C MET A 1 -2.71 13.65 -40.52
N PHE A 2 -2.15 13.96 -39.35
CA PHE A 2 -1.77 12.95 -38.36
C PHE A 2 -2.78 13.06 -37.21
N GLY A 3 -3.72 12.12 -37.17
CA GLY A 3 -4.67 12.01 -36.07
C GLY A 3 -3.97 11.39 -34.87
N ALA A 4 -3.75 12.18 -33.82
CA ALA A 4 -3.33 11.66 -32.53
C ALA A 4 -4.49 10.84 -31.95
N SER A 5 -4.29 9.52 -31.81
CA SER A 5 -5.20 8.67 -31.06
C SER A 5 -5.03 8.98 -29.57
N ILE A 6 -6.01 9.68 -29.01
CA ILE A 6 -6.13 9.87 -27.56
C ILE A 6 -6.68 8.56 -27.01
N THR A 7 -5.83 7.69 -26.48
CA THR A 7 -6.28 6.61 -25.61
C THR A 7 -6.71 7.24 -24.30
N ALA A 8 -8.02 7.40 -24.11
CA ALA A 8 -8.59 7.78 -22.83
C ALA A 8 -8.24 6.70 -21.81
N ALA A 9 -7.46 7.05 -20.78
CA ALA A 9 -7.31 6.20 -19.62
C ALA A 9 -8.72 5.94 -19.03
N PRO A 10 -9.05 4.70 -18.63
CA PRO A 10 -10.32 4.42 -17.97
C PRO A 10 -10.49 5.36 -16.78
N VAL A 11 -11.58 6.13 -16.77
CA VAL A 11 -11.94 7.01 -15.66
C VAL A 11 -12.58 6.13 -14.60
N HIS A 12 -11.78 5.74 -13.61
CA HIS A 12 -12.23 4.94 -12.47
C HIS A 12 -13.10 5.82 -11.56
N SER A 13 -14.41 5.55 -11.51
CA SER A 13 -15.30 6.25 -10.59
C SER A 13 -15.09 5.73 -9.18
N ALA A 14 -14.85 6.63 -8.22
CA ALA A 14 -14.76 6.26 -6.81
C ALA A 14 -16.02 5.51 -6.35
N THR A 15 -15.80 4.42 -5.62
CA THR A 15 -16.84 3.58 -5.04
C THR A 15 -16.97 3.83 -3.54
N GLN A 16 -17.99 3.23 -2.92
CA GLN A 16 -18.11 3.23 -1.45
C GLN A 16 -16.89 2.59 -0.77
N CYS A 17 -16.23 1.61 -1.40
CA CYS A 17 -14.99 1.02 -0.88
C CYS A 17 -13.88 2.08 -0.81
N ASP A 18 -13.72 2.88 -1.87
CA ASP A 18 -12.72 3.95 -1.92
C ASP A 18 -12.97 5.00 -0.84
N HIS A 19 -14.21 5.49 -0.71
CA HIS A 19 -14.56 6.53 0.25
C HIS A 19 -14.40 6.11 1.72
N LEU A 20 -14.42 4.81 2.01
CA LEU A 20 -14.23 4.27 3.36
C LEU A 20 -12.79 3.82 3.62
N GLY A 21 -12.01 3.62 2.55
CA GLY A 21 -10.81 2.78 2.60
C GLY A 21 -9.59 3.35 1.90
N ALA A 22 -9.65 4.52 1.27
CA ALA A 22 -8.51 5.11 0.57
C ALA A 22 -7.33 5.35 1.52
N LEU A 23 -6.14 4.92 1.09
CA LEU A 23 -4.88 5.00 1.83
C LEU A 23 -4.09 6.24 1.40
N LEU A 24 -3.61 7.04 2.35
CA LEU A 24 -2.81 8.23 2.06
C LEU A 24 -1.53 7.93 1.26
N ALA A 25 -0.92 6.76 1.52
CA ALA A 25 0.28 6.32 0.82
C ALA A 25 0.01 5.73 -0.58
N ASP A 26 -1.24 5.63 -1.02
CA ASP A 26 -1.57 5.02 -2.30
C ASP A 26 -1.51 6.04 -3.45
N PRO A 27 -0.53 5.93 -4.36
CA PRO A 27 -0.41 6.86 -5.50
C PRO A 27 -1.52 6.68 -6.54
N MET A 28 -2.31 5.60 -6.45
CA MET A 28 -3.41 5.29 -7.35
C MET A 28 -4.79 5.48 -6.69
N ALA A 29 -4.84 6.15 -5.52
CA ALA A 29 -6.09 6.44 -4.83
C ALA A 29 -7.01 7.37 -5.65
N VAL A 30 -8.30 7.06 -5.70
CA VAL A 30 -9.32 7.81 -6.45
C VAL A 30 -10.27 8.61 -5.57
N SER A 31 -10.00 8.67 -4.25
CA SER A 31 -10.81 9.44 -3.30
C SER A 31 -9.95 9.96 -2.14
N ALA A 32 -10.53 10.82 -1.31
CA ALA A 32 -9.84 11.39 -0.16
C ALA A 32 -9.41 10.29 0.84
N PRO A 33 -8.19 10.36 1.38
CA PRO A 33 -7.68 9.35 2.30
C PRO A 33 -8.47 9.31 3.60
N VAL A 34 -8.65 8.10 4.13
CA VAL A 34 -9.31 7.86 5.42
C VAL A 34 -8.25 7.48 6.45
N ALA A 35 -8.18 8.22 7.57
CA ALA A 35 -7.28 7.91 8.68
C ALA A 35 -7.62 6.54 9.28
N PHE A 36 -6.60 5.78 9.74
CA PHE A 36 -6.79 4.39 10.15
C PHE A 36 -7.72 4.23 11.36
N ASP A 37 -7.62 5.14 12.32
CA ASP A 37 -8.46 5.21 13.51
C ASP A 37 -9.93 5.49 13.18
N ALA A 38 -10.18 6.27 12.12
CA ALA A 38 -11.50 6.62 11.61
C ALA A 38 -12.18 5.53 10.76
N ILE A 39 -11.49 4.43 10.44
CA ILE A 39 -12.07 3.35 9.63
C ILE A 39 -13.20 2.63 10.40
N ASP A 40 -14.40 2.62 9.82
CA ASP A 40 -15.42 1.63 10.14
C ASP A 40 -15.08 0.31 9.43
N ALA A 41 -14.53 -0.63 10.20
CA ALA A 41 -14.05 -1.89 9.65
C ALA A 41 -15.16 -2.71 8.97
N ASN A 42 -16.34 -2.79 9.58
CA ASN A 42 -17.42 -3.63 9.04
C ASN A 42 -17.99 -3.03 7.75
N ALA A 43 -18.20 -1.71 7.72
CA ALA A 43 -18.65 -1.01 6.53
C ALA A 43 -17.64 -1.13 5.39
N LEU A 44 -16.35 -0.93 5.68
CA LEU A 44 -15.28 -1.03 4.69
C LEU A 44 -15.15 -2.45 4.12
N ILE A 45 -15.10 -3.46 4.98
CA ILE A 45 -15.00 -4.87 4.54
C ILE A 45 -16.18 -5.24 3.63
N SER A 46 -17.40 -4.85 4.02
CA SER A 46 -18.61 -5.12 3.24
C SER A 46 -18.57 -4.41 1.88
N ALA A 47 -18.28 -3.11 1.86
CA ALA A 47 -18.23 -2.31 0.64
C ALA A 47 -17.19 -2.84 -0.36
N CYS A 48 -15.98 -3.16 0.10
CA CYS A 48 -14.94 -3.69 -0.77
C CYS A 48 -15.22 -5.12 -1.24
N THR A 49 -15.87 -5.95 -0.42
CA THR A 49 -16.31 -7.29 -0.85
C THR A 49 -17.33 -7.20 -1.98
N ILE A 50 -18.26 -6.25 -1.91
CA ILE A 50 -19.23 -5.99 -2.99
C ILE A 50 -18.51 -5.45 -4.24
N ALA A 51 -17.55 -4.54 -4.09
CA ALA A 51 -16.79 -3.98 -5.21
C ALA A 51 -16.01 -5.08 -5.97
N LEU A 52 -15.33 -5.97 -5.24
CA LEU A 52 -14.57 -7.09 -5.79
C LEU A 52 -15.41 -8.10 -6.58
N GLN A 53 -16.72 -8.20 -6.32
CA GLN A 53 -17.62 -9.07 -7.08
C GLN A 53 -18.04 -8.46 -8.42
N ARG A 54 -18.02 -7.12 -8.52
CA ARG A 54 -18.56 -6.37 -9.67
C ARG A 54 -17.49 -5.92 -10.64
N ASP A 55 -16.31 -5.60 -10.12
CA ASP A 55 -15.25 -4.95 -10.86
C ASP A 55 -13.94 -5.76 -10.77
N ARG A 56 -13.40 -6.06 -11.95
CA ARG A 56 -12.18 -6.86 -12.10
C ARG A 56 -10.95 -6.00 -12.37
N ILE A 57 -11.13 -4.74 -12.79
CA ILE A 57 -10.04 -3.85 -13.19
C ILE A 57 -9.37 -3.29 -11.93
N ASP A 58 -10.17 -2.77 -10.99
CA ASP A 58 -9.67 -2.15 -9.76
C ASP A 58 -9.49 -3.14 -8.60
N LYS A 59 -9.46 -4.43 -8.90
CA LYS A 59 -9.38 -5.52 -7.93
C LYS A 59 -8.25 -5.31 -6.91
N ALA A 60 -7.06 -4.93 -7.38
CA ALA A 60 -5.90 -4.76 -6.52
C ALA A 60 -6.06 -3.64 -5.48
N ARG A 61 -6.68 -2.51 -5.90
CA ARG A 61 -7.03 -1.40 -5.01
C ARG A 61 -8.03 -1.84 -3.94
N TYR A 62 -9.12 -2.51 -4.34
CA TYR A 62 -10.14 -2.95 -3.39
C TYR A 62 -9.65 -4.03 -2.42
N LEU A 63 -8.73 -4.90 -2.86
CA LEU A 63 -8.06 -5.85 -1.97
C LEU A 63 -7.27 -5.11 -0.88
N LEU A 64 -6.43 -4.14 -1.25
CA LEU A 64 -5.67 -3.35 -0.27
C LEU A 64 -6.60 -2.60 0.71
N GLN A 65 -7.65 -1.96 0.20
CA GLN A 65 -8.60 -1.22 1.04
C GLN A 65 -9.37 -2.16 1.98
N ARG A 66 -9.75 -3.36 1.52
CA ARG A 66 -10.36 -4.38 2.39
C ARG A 66 -9.38 -4.90 3.44
N ALA A 67 -8.11 -5.07 3.09
CA ALA A 67 -7.07 -5.43 4.05
C ALA A 67 -6.97 -4.41 5.20
N ARG A 68 -7.08 -3.10 4.91
CA ARG A 68 -7.14 -2.07 5.96
C ARG A 68 -8.33 -2.25 6.89
N GLY A 69 -9.49 -2.63 6.33
CA GLY A 69 -10.67 -2.99 7.11
C GLY A 69 -10.43 -4.21 8.01
N TYR A 70 -9.78 -5.25 7.48
CA TYR A 70 -9.41 -6.43 8.26
C TYR A 70 -8.41 -6.12 9.38
N LEU A 71 -7.38 -5.32 9.12
CA LEU A 71 -6.43 -4.84 10.15
C LEU A 71 -7.19 -4.09 11.26
N ARG A 72 -8.10 -3.19 10.90
CA ARG A 72 -8.90 -2.43 11.87
C ARG A 72 -9.85 -3.30 12.70
N ALA A 73 -10.24 -4.46 12.17
CA ALA A 73 -11.04 -5.48 12.84
C ALA A 73 -10.20 -6.51 13.63
N GLY A 74 -8.87 -6.42 13.63
CA GLY A 74 -7.97 -7.40 14.27
C GLY A 74 -7.91 -8.74 13.53
N ARG A 75 -8.23 -8.77 12.23
CA ARG A 75 -8.26 -9.98 11.39
C ARG A 75 -6.99 -10.06 10.51
N ALA A 76 -5.87 -10.23 11.19
CA ALA A 76 -4.51 -10.24 10.66
C ALA A 76 -4.34 -11.18 9.43
N ASP A 77 -4.71 -12.46 9.57
CA ASP A 77 -4.61 -13.45 8.49
C ASP A 77 -5.32 -13.03 7.19
N GLN A 78 -6.53 -12.49 7.32
CA GLN A 78 -7.32 -12.03 6.17
C GLN A 78 -6.72 -10.78 5.54
N ALA A 79 -6.17 -9.86 6.35
CA ALA A 79 -5.48 -8.70 5.85
C ALA A 79 -4.23 -9.10 5.05
N MET A 80 -3.41 -10.00 5.59
CA MET A 80 -2.21 -10.46 4.89
C MET A 80 -2.52 -11.22 3.61
N GLN A 81 -3.60 -12.00 3.59
CA GLN A 81 -4.06 -12.64 2.36
C GLN A 81 -4.39 -11.60 1.28
N ASP A 82 -5.13 -10.54 1.62
CA ASP A 82 -5.49 -9.49 0.68
C ASP A 82 -4.28 -8.62 0.27
N ILE A 83 -3.36 -8.34 1.19
CA ILE A 83 -2.10 -7.61 0.89
C ILE A 83 -1.26 -8.40 -0.11
N ARG A 84 -1.05 -9.70 0.11
CA ARG A 84 -0.32 -10.57 -0.83
C ARG A 84 -1.00 -10.62 -2.18
N ALA A 85 -2.32 -10.83 -2.21
CA ALA A 85 -3.07 -10.87 -3.46
C ALA A 85 -3.02 -9.54 -4.24
N ALA A 86 -3.00 -8.39 -3.56
CA ALA A 86 -2.84 -7.09 -4.19
C ALA A 86 -1.40 -6.83 -4.65
N HIS A 87 -0.40 -7.28 -3.88
CA HIS A 87 1.01 -7.26 -4.27
C HIS A 87 1.27 -8.11 -5.51
N ASP A 88 0.71 -9.32 -5.60
CA ASP A 88 0.83 -10.22 -6.75
C ASP A 88 0.19 -9.63 -8.03
N LEU A 89 -0.74 -8.69 -7.87
CA LEU A 89 -1.30 -7.86 -8.95
C LEU A 89 -0.47 -6.61 -9.22
N GLU A 90 0.75 -6.56 -8.70
CA GLU A 90 1.69 -5.45 -8.80
C GLU A 90 1.05 -4.14 -8.32
N TYR A 91 0.37 -4.11 -7.18
CA TYR A 91 -0.16 -2.84 -6.65
C TYR A 91 0.87 -2.13 -5.76
N PRO A 92 1.35 -0.92 -6.10
CA PRO A 92 2.46 -0.27 -5.40
C PRO A 92 2.23 -0.13 -3.89
N ALA A 93 1.03 0.31 -3.51
CA ALA A 93 0.67 0.52 -2.12
C ALA A 93 0.52 -0.80 -1.32
N ALA A 94 0.21 -1.91 -1.99
CA ALA A 94 0.22 -3.23 -1.36
C ALA A 94 1.64 -3.76 -1.18
N THR A 95 2.54 -3.50 -2.14
CA THR A 95 3.97 -3.78 -1.98
C THR A 95 4.55 -3.02 -0.78
N PHE A 96 4.17 -1.75 -0.58
CA PHE A 96 4.54 -0.99 0.63
C PHE A 96 3.98 -1.61 1.91
N ALA A 97 2.71 -2.05 1.90
CA ALA A 97 2.11 -2.71 3.05
C ALA A 97 2.83 -4.03 3.40
N LEU A 98 3.19 -4.83 2.38
CA LEU A 98 3.96 -6.07 2.56
C LEU A 98 5.38 -5.79 3.08
N ALA A 99 6.05 -4.75 2.57
CA ALA A 99 7.35 -4.31 3.09
C ALA A 99 7.27 -3.96 4.59
N THR A 100 6.21 -3.26 4.97
CA THR A 100 5.97 -2.88 6.38
C THR A 100 5.74 -4.12 7.25
N ALA A 101 5.01 -5.13 6.76
CA ALA A 101 4.82 -6.39 7.49
C ALA A 101 6.16 -7.11 7.73
N TYR A 102 7.03 -7.21 6.72
CA TYR A 102 8.37 -7.78 6.87
C TYR A 102 9.28 -6.95 7.78
N PHE A 103 9.16 -5.62 7.76
CA PHE A 103 9.93 -4.74 8.64
C PHE A 103 9.54 -4.92 10.12
N LEU A 104 8.25 -5.03 10.41
CA LEU A 104 7.73 -5.15 11.78
C LEU A 104 7.72 -6.60 12.31
N GLY A 105 7.66 -7.59 11.42
CA GLY A 105 7.40 -8.98 11.79
C GLY A 105 5.91 -9.27 12.08
N ASP A 106 5.00 -8.48 11.50
CA ASP A 106 3.56 -8.63 11.68
C ASP A 106 3.02 -9.72 10.74
N ASP A 107 2.52 -10.83 11.29
CA ASP A 107 1.98 -12.01 10.58
C ASP A 107 2.95 -12.73 9.62
N VAL A 108 4.16 -12.19 9.44
CA VAL A 108 5.28 -12.77 8.71
C VAL A 108 6.53 -12.69 9.57
N PRO A 109 7.48 -13.64 9.47
CA PRO A 109 8.78 -13.49 10.12
C PRO A 109 9.45 -12.19 9.68
N GLN A 110 10.00 -11.44 10.64
CA GLN A 110 10.73 -10.21 10.35
C GLN A 110 11.91 -10.51 9.42
N ASP A 111 12.02 -9.71 8.36
CA ASP A 111 13.07 -9.83 7.35
C ASP A 111 13.37 -8.43 6.79
N PHE A 112 14.44 -7.83 7.31
CA PHE A 112 14.83 -6.47 6.95
C PHE A 112 15.28 -6.35 5.49
N GLU A 113 15.91 -7.38 4.94
CA GLU A 113 16.40 -7.35 3.57
C GLU A 113 15.23 -7.48 2.58
N GLN A 114 14.26 -8.35 2.88
CA GLN A 114 13.02 -8.42 2.12
C GLN A 114 12.22 -7.11 2.21
N ALA A 115 12.14 -6.50 3.40
CA ALA A 115 11.50 -5.20 3.58
C ALA A 115 12.19 -4.11 2.74
N ARG A 116 13.52 -4.06 2.73
CA ARG A 116 14.33 -3.13 1.92
C ARG A 116 13.96 -3.20 0.44
N VAL A 117 14.00 -4.40 -0.14
CA VAL A 117 13.71 -4.63 -1.56
C VAL A 117 12.29 -4.20 -1.91
N LEU A 118 11.31 -4.53 -1.06
CA LEU A 118 9.92 -4.17 -1.30
C LEU A 118 9.67 -2.66 -1.12
N PHE A 119 10.33 -2.00 -0.16
CA PHE A 119 10.25 -0.56 -0.03
C PHE A 119 10.88 0.16 -1.24
N GLU A 120 12.05 -0.27 -1.71
CA GLU A 120 12.68 0.29 -2.91
C GLU A 120 11.76 0.13 -4.13
N HIS A 121 11.23 -1.07 -4.36
CA HIS A 121 10.31 -1.34 -5.47
C HIS A 121 9.01 -0.51 -5.38
N SER A 122 8.42 -0.35 -4.19
CA SER A 122 7.21 0.49 -4.03
C SER A 122 7.51 1.98 -4.20
N TYR A 123 8.67 2.45 -3.75
CA TYR A 123 9.11 3.83 -3.95
C TYR A 123 9.30 4.16 -5.44
N GLU A 124 9.95 3.28 -6.21
CA GLU A 124 10.13 3.40 -7.66
C GLU A 124 8.80 3.53 -8.41
N ARG A 125 7.71 3.02 -7.81
CA ARG A 125 6.36 3.06 -8.36
C ARG A 125 5.48 4.15 -7.76
N GLY A 126 6.08 5.13 -7.09
CA GLY A 126 5.43 6.36 -6.66
C GLY A 126 4.91 6.35 -5.22
N VAL A 127 5.17 5.31 -4.43
CA VAL A 127 4.81 5.32 -3.00
C VAL A 127 5.86 6.12 -2.22
N THR A 128 5.67 7.44 -2.10
CA THR A 128 6.63 8.31 -1.39
C THR A 128 6.87 7.88 0.07
N TRP A 129 5.84 7.35 0.73
CA TRP A 129 5.94 6.82 2.10
C TRP A 129 6.95 5.67 2.26
N SER A 130 7.29 4.95 1.18
CA SER A 130 8.34 3.93 1.21
C SER A 130 9.73 4.51 1.47
N ALA A 131 9.98 5.77 1.09
CA ALA A 131 11.23 6.45 1.48
C ALA A 131 11.33 6.63 3.00
N LYS A 132 10.21 6.92 3.68
CA LYS A 132 10.19 6.95 5.14
C LYS A 132 10.45 5.57 5.74
N GLY A 133 9.86 4.52 5.16
CA GLY A 133 10.14 3.12 5.55
C GLY A 133 11.62 2.75 5.40
N LEU A 134 12.26 3.15 4.30
CA LEU A 134 13.69 2.95 4.08
C LEU A 134 14.55 3.74 5.06
N SER A 135 14.20 4.99 5.35
CA SER A 135 14.88 5.77 6.38
C SER A 135 14.86 5.04 7.73
N MET A 136 13.67 4.60 8.18
CA MET A 136 13.53 3.83 9.42
C MET A 136 14.31 2.51 9.40
N LEU A 137 14.40 1.84 8.25
CA LEU A 137 15.18 0.61 8.08
C LEU A 137 16.68 0.87 8.23
N TYR A 138 17.23 1.86 7.54
CA TYR A 138 18.67 2.17 7.58
C TYR A 138 19.10 2.76 8.93
N GLU A 139 18.17 3.31 9.72
CA GLU A 139 18.41 3.76 11.10
C GLU A 139 18.26 2.63 12.14
N ASN A 140 17.81 1.45 11.74
CA ASN A 140 17.64 0.31 12.64
C ASN A 140 18.97 -0.43 12.87
N GLU A 141 19.51 -0.39 14.09
CA GLU A 141 20.78 -1.03 14.46
C GLU A 141 20.77 -2.57 14.31
N PHE A 142 19.59 -3.20 14.23
CA PHE A 142 19.46 -4.65 13.99
C PHE A 142 19.50 -5.02 12.51
N PHE A 143 19.37 -4.05 11.61
CA PHE A 143 19.55 -4.30 10.18
C PHE A 143 21.04 -4.38 9.87
N GLU A 144 21.47 -5.46 9.19
CA GLU A 144 22.88 -5.64 8.82
C GLU A 144 23.42 -4.49 7.96
N GLY A 145 22.54 -3.82 7.21
CA GLY A 145 22.86 -2.65 6.42
C GLY A 145 22.67 -1.32 7.13
N TYR A 146 22.66 -1.29 8.47
CA TYR A 146 22.59 -0.07 9.29
C TYR A 146 23.52 1.03 8.74
N ASP A 147 22.94 2.16 8.38
CA ASP A 147 23.62 3.30 7.75
C ASP A 147 22.83 4.59 7.99
N PRO A 148 23.15 5.35 9.06
CA PRO A 148 22.47 6.60 9.38
C PRO A 148 22.57 7.67 8.28
N ALA A 149 23.64 7.68 7.48
CA ALA A 149 23.79 8.63 6.39
C ALA A 149 22.80 8.30 5.26
N LYS A 150 22.67 7.01 4.93
CA LYS A 150 21.67 6.55 3.97
C LYS A 150 20.24 6.72 4.48
N SER A 151 20.00 6.59 5.79
CA SER A 151 18.71 6.94 6.39
C SER A 151 18.35 8.41 6.12
N ALA A 152 19.27 9.34 6.37
CA ALA A 152 19.06 10.76 6.11
C ALA A 152 18.78 11.05 4.63
N ASP A 153 19.48 10.37 3.72
CA ASP A 153 19.23 10.47 2.27
C ASP A 153 17.81 10.03 1.89
N TRP A 154 17.30 8.96 2.50
CA TRP A 154 15.93 8.50 2.28
C TRP A 154 14.90 9.42 2.93
N LEU A 155 15.18 9.96 4.11
CA LEU A 155 14.29 10.94 4.75
C LEU A 155 14.14 12.20 3.90
N MET A 156 15.24 12.70 3.34
CA MET A 156 15.21 13.83 2.38
C MET A 156 14.38 13.54 1.12
N LYS A 157 14.24 12.28 0.72
CA LYS A 157 13.36 11.89 -0.42
C LYS A 157 11.88 11.89 -0.02
N PHE A 158 11.56 11.59 1.23
CA PHE A 158 10.19 11.64 1.74
C PHE A 158 9.68 13.08 1.91
N GLU A 159 10.54 14.01 2.28
CA GLU A 159 10.19 15.42 2.57
C GLU A 159 10.06 16.32 1.33
N ARG A 160 10.38 15.79 0.14
CA ARG A 160 10.37 16.54 -1.13
C ARG A 160 9.06 16.49 -1.87
#